data_AF-A0A085MQR8-F1
#
_entry.id   AF-A0A085MQR8-F1
#
_cell.length_a   1.000
_cell.length_b   1.000
_cell.length_c   1.000
_cell.angle_alpha   90.00
_cell.angle_beta   90.00
_cell.angle_gamma   90.00
#
_symmetry.space_group_name_H-M   'P 1'
#
loop_
_entity.id
_entity.type
_entity.pdbx_description
1 polymer ?
#
loop_
_entity_poly.entity_id
_entity_poly.type
_entity_poly.pdbx_seq_one_letter_code
_entity_poly.pdbx_strand_id
1 'polypeptide(L)'
;MPVGMPWERLGADVLELPESTAGHRYALVVQDYFTKWLSVFPRKSQTAAAVAQQLIHLFYQMGPPPIVHTDQGRNFESDLFKEVCRTFGTKKMRTTPYHPEGDGLVERGNRTILQILRSLADKDSQWDQLLPAAVLAYKTSQHATTSFTPYELMFGRQPLLVDGPFHVLGQQGYDPPSYHDQLLARMQRKCHSARSHIQKAAERQRRA
;
A
#
# COMPACT_ATOMS: atom_id res chain seq x y z
N MET A 1 13.16 -2.70 -13.12
CA MET A 1 13.65 -3.68 -12.11
C MET A 1 12.45 -4.32 -11.43
N PRO A 2 12.31 -5.67 -11.48
CA PRO A 2 11.28 -6.38 -10.73
C PRO A 2 11.46 -6.10 -9.23
N VAL A 3 10.36 -5.86 -8.53
CA VAL A 3 10.39 -5.62 -7.07
C VAL A 3 10.50 -6.97 -6.38
N GLY A 4 11.51 -7.11 -5.52
CA GLY A 4 11.87 -8.38 -4.90
C GLY A 4 11.45 -8.48 -3.44
N MET A 5 11.23 -7.39 -2.72
CA MET A 5 11.02 -7.45 -1.27
C MET A 5 9.88 -6.55 -0.79
N PRO A 6 9.23 -6.90 0.34
CA PRO A 6 8.32 -5.99 1.02
C PRO A 6 8.99 -4.64 1.28
N TRP A 7 8.27 -3.56 1.02
CA TRP A 7 8.70 -2.18 1.32
C TRP A 7 9.91 -1.68 0.52
N GLU A 8 10.35 -2.41 -0.51
CA GLU A 8 11.48 -2.01 -1.36
C GLU A 8 11.13 -0.81 -2.26
N ARG A 9 9.87 -0.77 -2.72
CA ARG A 9 9.38 0.28 -3.62
C ARG A 9 7.94 0.63 -3.28
N LEU A 10 7.72 1.90 -2.97
CA LEU A 10 6.38 2.47 -2.83
C LEU A 10 6.01 3.23 -4.09
N GLY A 11 4.75 3.15 -4.49
CA GLY A 11 4.12 4.09 -5.40
C GLY A 11 3.30 5.10 -4.61
N ALA A 12 3.31 6.36 -5.01
CA ALA A 12 2.44 7.36 -4.42
C ALA A 12 1.69 8.15 -5.51
N ASP A 13 0.41 8.38 -5.25
CA ASP A 13 -0.50 9.10 -6.14
C ASP A 13 -1.52 9.91 -5.32
N VAL A 14 -2.12 10.94 -5.91
CA VAL A 14 -3.16 11.75 -5.29
C VAL A 14 -4.46 11.64 -6.08
N LEU A 15 -5.48 11.07 -5.43
CA LEU A 15 -6.83 11.02 -5.98
C LEU A 15 -7.59 12.29 -5.62
N GLU A 16 -8.38 12.80 -6.57
CA GLU A 16 -9.44 13.78 -6.33
C GLU A 16 -10.79 13.06 -6.22
N LEU A 17 -11.55 13.40 -5.17
CA LEU A 17 -12.81 12.76 -4.80
C LEU A 17 -13.88 13.82 -4.54
N PRO A 18 -15.18 13.45 -4.55
CA PRO A 18 -16.24 14.33 -4.05
C PRO A 18 -15.91 14.85 -2.66
N GLU A 19 -16.30 16.08 -2.36
CA GLU A 19 -16.04 16.63 -1.03
C GLU A 19 -16.78 15.83 0.04
N SER A 20 -16.05 15.32 1.01
CA SER A 20 -16.61 14.63 2.16
C SER A 20 -17.26 15.60 3.15
N THR A 21 -18.05 15.07 4.07
CA THR A 21 -18.68 15.84 5.15
C THR A 21 -17.65 16.58 6.03
N ALA A 22 -16.42 16.05 6.15
CA ALA A 22 -15.33 16.71 6.88
C ALA A 22 -14.52 17.71 6.04
N GLY A 23 -14.87 17.91 4.77
CA GLY A 23 -14.21 18.82 3.83
C GLY A 23 -12.96 18.24 3.15
N HIS A 24 -12.74 16.93 3.20
CA HIS A 24 -11.67 16.28 2.41
C HIS A 24 -12.11 16.16 0.95
N ARG A 25 -11.24 16.57 0.02
CA ARG A 25 -11.43 16.49 -1.44
C ARG A 25 -10.36 15.63 -2.12
N TYR A 26 -9.29 15.30 -1.42
CA TYR A 26 -8.16 14.55 -1.96
C TYR A 26 -7.84 13.35 -1.08
N ALA A 27 -7.24 12.32 -1.67
CA ALA A 27 -6.65 11.22 -0.92
C ALA A 27 -5.23 10.95 -1.42
N LEU A 28 -4.24 10.99 -0.53
CA LEU A 28 -2.90 10.47 -0.85
C LEU A 28 -2.95 8.95 -0.75
N VAL A 29 -2.68 8.27 -1.85
CA VAL A 29 -2.55 6.81 -1.88
C VAL A 29 -1.07 6.46 -1.94
N VAL A 30 -0.61 5.60 -1.04
CA VAL A 30 0.75 5.05 -1.04
C VAL A 30 0.66 3.54 -1.04
N GLN A 31 1.24 2.89 -2.04
CA GLN A 31 1.15 1.45 -2.22
C GLN A 31 2.53 0.78 -2.33
N ASP A 32 2.77 -0.26 -1.54
CA ASP A 32 3.94 -1.12 -1.71
C ASP A 32 3.79 -2.03 -2.94
N TYR A 33 4.79 -2.03 -3.81
CA TYR A 33 4.74 -2.76 -5.07
C TYR A 33 4.76 -4.28 -4.89
N PHE A 34 5.39 -4.78 -3.83
CA PHE A 34 5.56 -6.21 -3.61
C PHE A 34 4.32 -6.82 -2.92
N THR A 35 4.08 -6.40 -1.68
CA THR A 35 2.99 -6.89 -0.83
C THR A 35 1.62 -6.38 -1.28
N LYS A 36 1.57 -5.32 -2.09
CA LYS A 36 0.36 -4.55 -2.41
C LYS A 36 -0.19 -3.76 -1.22
N TRP A 37 0.55 -3.64 -0.11
CA TRP A 37 0.12 -2.90 1.07
C TRP A 37 -0.28 -1.47 0.72
N LEU A 38 -1.53 -1.11 1.02
CA LEU A 38 -2.13 0.17 0.64
C LEU A 38 -2.31 1.07 1.87
N SER A 39 -1.83 2.30 1.80
CA SER A 39 -2.11 3.34 2.80
C SER A 39 -2.81 4.49 2.09
N VAL A 40 -3.94 4.93 2.63
CA VAL A 40 -4.74 6.01 2.04
C VAL A 40 -5.01 7.07 3.09
N PHE A 41 -4.67 8.31 2.79
CA PHE A 41 -4.78 9.43 3.72
C PHE A 41 -5.72 10.49 3.15
N PRO A 42 -6.88 10.77 3.78
CA PRO A 42 -7.80 11.80 3.34
C PRO A 42 -7.21 13.20 3.60
N ARG A 43 -7.42 14.14 2.68
CA ARG A 43 -6.82 15.48 2.72
C ARG A 43 -7.75 16.55 2.13
N LYS A 44 -7.66 17.76 2.67
CA LYS A 44 -8.35 18.95 2.16
C LYS A 44 -7.61 19.66 1.03
N SER A 45 -6.29 19.43 0.93
CA SER A 45 -5.42 20.11 -0.03
C SER A 45 -4.40 19.16 -0.64
N GLN A 46 -4.11 19.37 -1.93
CA GLN A 46 -3.11 18.61 -2.67
C GLN A 46 -1.67 19.17 -2.61
N THR A 47 -1.40 20.19 -1.77
CA THR A 47 -0.09 20.85 -1.71
C THR A 47 1.07 19.90 -1.38
N ALA A 48 2.28 20.27 -1.83
CA ALA A 48 3.52 19.57 -1.51
C ALA A 48 3.71 19.37 0.01
N ALA A 49 3.43 20.40 0.82
CA ALA A 49 3.54 20.32 2.27
C ALA A 49 2.60 19.28 2.89
N ALA A 50 1.34 19.25 2.44
CA ALA A 50 0.37 18.27 2.91
C ALA A 50 0.75 16.83 2.52
N VAL A 51 1.28 16.63 1.30
CA VAL A 51 1.80 15.32 0.86
C VAL A 51 3.01 14.91 1.69
N ALA A 52 3.99 15.79 1.82
CA ALA A 52 5.23 15.55 2.55
C ALA A 52 4.96 15.18 4.01
N GLN A 53 4.07 15.90 4.69
CA GLN A 53 3.72 15.61 6.09
C GLN A 53 3.17 14.20 6.26
N GLN A 54 2.26 13.77 5.39
CA GLN A 54 1.68 12.42 5.48
C GLN A 54 2.70 11.34 5.13
N LEU A 55 3.57 11.58 4.15
CA LEU A 55 4.62 10.64 3.79
C LEU A 55 5.65 10.49 4.91
N ILE A 56 6.04 11.58 5.57
CA ILE A 56 6.91 11.55 6.76
C ILE A 56 6.27 10.73 7.88
N HIS A 57 4.98 10.93 8.14
CA HIS A 57 4.27 10.15 9.16
C HIS A 57 4.30 8.65 8.85
N LEU A 58 4.06 8.27 7.60
CA LEU A 58 4.17 6.88 7.15
C LEU A 58 5.58 6.33 7.32
N PHE A 59 6.62 7.11 7.01
CA PHE A 59 8.02 6.70 7.16
C PHE A 59 8.41 6.52 8.63
N TYR A 60 7.87 7.31 9.56
CA TYR A 60 8.09 7.08 10.98
C TYR A 60 7.40 5.81 11.49
N GLN A 61 6.27 5.41 10.91
CA GLN A 61 5.57 4.19 11.32
C GLN A 61 6.18 2.92 10.73
N MET A 62 6.53 2.95 9.46
CA MET A 62 6.91 1.75 8.68
C MET A 62 8.39 1.71 8.30
N GLY A 63 9.12 2.80 8.51
CA GLY A 63 10.45 3.03 7.95
C GLY A 63 10.39 3.65 6.54
N PRO A 64 11.45 4.36 6.12
CA PRO A 64 11.55 4.86 4.75
C PRO A 64 11.88 3.72 3.78
N PRO A 65 11.26 3.68 2.58
CA PRO A 65 11.63 2.72 1.55
C PRO A 65 12.91 3.17 0.82
N PRO A 66 13.64 2.24 0.18
CA PRO A 66 14.72 2.59 -0.74
C PRO A 66 14.25 3.46 -1.91
N ILE A 67 13.03 3.22 -2.41
CA ILE A 67 12.49 3.87 -3.60
C ILE A 67 11.05 4.34 -3.37
N VAL A 68 10.76 5.57 -3.77
CA VAL A 68 9.39 6.06 -3.99
C VAL A 68 9.22 6.42 -5.46
N HIS A 69 8.17 5.90 -6.06
CA HIS A 69 7.77 6.12 -7.44
C HIS A 69 6.52 7.00 -7.45
N THR A 70 6.55 8.14 -8.13
CA THR A 70 5.41 9.06 -8.23
C THR A 70 5.18 9.46 -9.67
N ASP A 71 4.01 10.02 -9.94
CA ASP A 71 3.77 10.80 -11.15
C ASP A 71 4.59 12.11 -11.16
N GLN A 72 4.38 12.93 -12.19
CA GLN A 72 5.01 14.24 -12.35
C GLN A 72 4.17 15.39 -11.77
N GLY A 73 3.25 15.09 -10.85
CA GLY A 73 2.45 16.09 -10.15
C GLY A 73 3.33 17.11 -9.42
N ARG A 74 2.90 18.39 -9.43
CA ARG A 74 3.67 19.51 -8.83
C ARG A 74 3.99 19.30 -7.35
N ASN A 75 3.11 18.62 -6.64
CA ASN A 75 3.30 18.21 -5.25
C ASN A 75 4.53 17.31 -5.07
N PHE A 76 4.71 16.33 -5.94
CA PHE A 76 5.85 15.40 -5.89
C PHE A 76 7.12 15.99 -6.51
N GLU A 77 7.01 16.89 -7.50
CA GLU A 77 8.16 17.57 -8.11
C GLU A 77 8.72 18.76 -7.32
N SER A 78 8.07 19.13 -6.22
CA SER A 78 8.50 20.22 -5.34
C SER A 78 9.86 19.95 -4.69
N ASP A 79 10.59 21.02 -4.38
CA ASP A 79 11.88 20.90 -3.66
C ASP A 79 11.70 20.38 -2.25
N LEU A 80 10.56 20.67 -1.62
CA LEU A 80 10.19 20.08 -0.33
C LEU A 80 10.13 18.54 -0.41
N PHE A 81 9.46 17.98 -1.43
CA PHE A 81 9.35 16.53 -1.57
C PHE A 81 10.72 15.89 -1.86
N LYS A 82 11.54 16.53 -2.70
CA LYS A 82 12.93 16.09 -2.94
C LYS A 82 13.76 16.10 -1.65
N GLU A 83 13.60 17.13 -0.83
CA GLU A 83 14.30 17.27 0.44
C GLU A 83 13.88 16.20 1.45
N VAL A 84 12.59 15.87 1.51
CA VAL A 84 12.10 14.73 2.30
C VAL A 84 12.75 13.43 1.84
N CYS A 85 12.72 13.15 0.53
CA CYS A 85 13.39 11.95 -0.01
C CYS A 85 14.88 11.91 0.35
N ARG A 86 15.60 13.03 0.22
CA ARG A 86 17.02 13.15 0.59
C ARG A 86 17.25 12.88 2.08
N THR A 87 16.43 13.47 2.94
CA THR A 87 16.53 13.35 4.41
C THR A 87 16.37 11.90 4.87
N PHE A 88 15.45 11.17 4.24
CA PHE A 88 15.16 9.77 4.59
C PHE A 88 16.00 8.75 3.79
N GLY A 89 16.93 9.19 2.94
CA GLY A 89 17.74 8.30 2.10
C GLY A 89 16.93 7.55 1.03
N THR A 90 15.74 8.04 0.69
CA THR A 90 14.84 7.44 -0.30
C THR A 90 15.13 7.99 -1.69
N LYS A 91 15.29 7.11 -2.68
CA LYS A 91 15.41 7.52 -4.08
C LYS A 91 14.04 7.80 -4.68
N LYS A 92 13.80 9.03 -5.11
CA LYS A 92 12.64 9.38 -5.93
C LYS A 92 12.81 8.90 -7.38
N MET A 93 11.81 8.22 -7.91
CA MET A 93 11.69 7.87 -9.32
C MET A 93 10.38 8.42 -9.90
N ARG A 94 10.38 8.75 -11.19
CA ARG A 94 9.21 9.27 -11.93
C ARG A 94 8.55 8.17 -12.74
N THR A 95 7.23 8.21 -12.90
CA THR A 95 6.57 7.44 -13.95
C THR A 95 7.03 7.99 -15.29
N THR A 96 7.66 7.15 -16.10
CA THR A 96 7.97 7.50 -17.49
C THR A 96 6.75 7.17 -18.34
N PRO A 97 6.37 8.00 -19.32
CA PRO A 97 5.26 7.69 -20.24
C PRO A 97 5.37 6.29 -20.89
N TYR A 98 6.61 5.79 -21.04
CA TYR A 98 6.93 4.51 -21.66
C TYR A 98 7.02 3.30 -20.72
N HIS A 99 6.78 3.46 -19.40
CA HIS A 99 6.76 2.34 -18.44
C HIS A 99 5.47 2.29 -17.62
N PRO A 100 4.31 2.02 -18.27
CA PRO A 100 3.00 1.93 -17.64
C PRO A 100 2.88 0.80 -16.60
N GLU A 101 3.83 -0.14 -16.55
CA GLU A 101 3.85 -1.22 -15.55
C GLU A 101 3.98 -0.69 -14.11
N GLY A 102 4.68 0.43 -13.92
CA GLY A 102 4.84 1.06 -12.61
C GLY A 102 3.59 1.82 -12.17
N ASP A 103 3.11 2.72 -13.02
CA ASP A 103 1.93 3.55 -12.75
C ASP A 103 0.67 2.69 -12.58
N GLY A 104 0.51 1.70 -13.45
CA GLY A 104 -0.64 0.81 -13.48
C GLY A 104 -0.84 0.00 -12.19
N LEU A 105 0.17 -0.14 -11.33
CA LEU A 105 0.00 -0.80 -10.03
C LEU A 105 -0.82 0.07 -9.07
N VAL A 106 -0.41 1.33 -8.90
CA VAL A 106 -1.12 2.27 -8.02
C VAL A 106 -2.49 2.58 -8.59
N GLU A 107 -2.62 2.76 -9.90
CA GLU A 107 -3.92 2.93 -10.58
C GLU A 107 -4.87 1.75 -10.34
N ARG A 108 -4.37 0.50 -10.36
CA ARG A 108 -5.18 -0.68 -10.00
C ARG A 108 -5.61 -0.63 -8.54
N GLY A 109 -4.69 -0.29 -7.63
CA GLY A 109 -4.99 -0.07 -6.22
C GLY A 109 -6.10 0.97 -6.02
N ASN A 110 -5.96 2.12 -6.69
CA ASN A 110 -6.93 3.21 -6.70
C ASN A 110 -8.31 2.74 -7.17
N ARG A 111 -8.39 2.04 -8.31
CA ARG A 111 -9.67 1.51 -8.81
C ARG A 111 -10.33 0.57 -7.81
N THR A 112 -9.58 -0.34 -7.21
CA THR A 112 -10.11 -1.28 -6.23
C THR A 112 -10.60 -0.57 -4.98
N ILE A 113 -9.84 0.37 -4.40
CA ILE A 113 -10.29 1.07 -3.19
C ILE A 113 -11.53 1.93 -3.45
N LEU A 114 -11.62 2.57 -4.62
CA LEU A 114 -12.82 3.32 -5.02
C LEU A 114 -14.03 2.40 -5.21
N GLN A 115 -13.84 1.20 -5.74
CA GLN A 115 -14.92 0.22 -5.85
C GLN A 115 -15.41 -0.25 -4.47
N ILE A 116 -14.49 -0.51 -3.53
CA ILE A 116 -14.85 -0.88 -2.17
C ILE A 116 -15.61 0.27 -1.49
N LEU A 117 -15.13 1.51 -1.60
CA LEU A 117 -15.80 2.68 -1.05
C LEU A 117 -17.22 2.84 -1.60
N ARG A 118 -17.42 2.70 -2.92
CA ARG A 118 -18.75 2.73 -3.54
C ARG A 118 -19.69 1.64 -3.04
N SER A 119 -19.16 0.49 -2.65
CA SER A 119 -19.98 -0.59 -2.08
C SER A 119 -20.35 -0.38 -0.62
N LEU A 120 -19.59 0.44 0.11
CA LEU A 120 -19.81 0.72 1.53
C LEU A 120 -20.57 2.02 1.77
N ALA A 121 -20.45 2.99 0.87
CA ALA A 121 -21.01 4.32 1.04
C ALA A 121 -22.43 4.42 0.45
N ASP A 122 -23.38 4.87 1.27
CA ASP A 122 -24.71 5.24 0.80
C ASP A 122 -24.69 6.61 0.09
N LYS A 123 -23.77 7.49 0.52
CA LYS A 123 -23.55 8.82 -0.04
C LYS A 123 -22.06 9.04 -0.30
N ASP A 124 -21.75 9.67 -1.42
CA ASP A 124 -20.36 9.99 -1.78
C ASP A 124 -19.64 10.76 -0.68
N SER A 125 -20.31 11.65 0.06
CA SER A 125 -19.70 12.47 1.11
C SER A 125 -19.23 11.73 2.37
N GLN A 126 -19.45 10.41 2.47
CA GLN A 126 -19.05 9.57 3.61
C GLN A 126 -17.72 8.84 3.40
N TRP A 127 -17.10 9.00 2.22
CA TRP A 127 -15.95 8.18 1.82
C TRP A 127 -14.78 8.23 2.81
N ASP A 128 -14.54 9.37 3.45
CA ASP A 128 -13.42 9.58 4.37
C ASP A 128 -13.59 8.84 5.70
N GLN A 129 -14.83 8.79 6.21
CA GLN A 129 -15.20 8.04 7.42
C GLN A 129 -15.13 6.52 7.19
N LEU A 130 -15.46 6.06 5.99
CA LEU A 130 -15.46 4.65 5.61
C LEU A 130 -14.10 4.15 5.15
N LEU A 131 -13.15 5.05 4.91
CA LEU A 131 -11.83 4.73 4.39
C LEU A 131 -11.05 3.71 5.22
N PRO A 132 -11.03 3.75 6.57
CA PRO A 132 -10.35 2.74 7.37
C PRO A 132 -10.90 1.33 7.13
N ALA A 133 -12.22 1.18 7.04
CA ALA A 133 -12.87 -0.10 6.75
C ALA A 133 -12.55 -0.59 5.33
N ALA A 134 -12.60 0.31 4.35
CA ALA A 134 -12.27 -0.01 2.96
C ALA A 134 -10.80 -0.46 2.81
N VAL A 135 -9.86 0.22 3.47
CA VAL A 135 -8.43 -0.12 3.46
C VAL A 135 -8.17 -1.44 4.18
N LEU A 136 -8.88 -1.73 5.28
CA LEU A 136 -8.78 -3.03 5.95
C LEU A 136 -9.26 -4.16 5.04
N ALA A 137 -10.44 -4.00 4.42
CA ALA A 137 -11.00 -4.98 3.48
C ALA A 137 -10.04 -5.25 2.30
N TYR A 138 -9.41 -4.19 1.77
CA TYR A 138 -8.37 -4.32 0.77
C TYR A 138 -7.19 -5.18 1.27
N LYS A 139 -6.66 -4.86 2.46
CA LYS A 139 -5.48 -5.53 3.04
C LYS A 139 -5.71 -7.00 3.41
N THR A 140 -6.95 -7.41 3.62
CA THR A 140 -7.33 -8.77 3.99
C THR A 140 -7.92 -9.58 2.83
N SER A 141 -8.08 -8.98 1.66
CA SER A 141 -8.51 -9.69 0.45
C SER A 141 -7.33 -10.29 -0.29
N GLN A 142 -7.50 -11.47 -0.87
CA GLN A 142 -6.44 -12.12 -1.65
C GLN A 142 -6.25 -11.41 -2.99
N HIS A 143 -5.00 -11.07 -3.33
CA HIS A 143 -4.68 -10.44 -4.62
C HIS A 143 -4.29 -11.50 -5.65
N ALA A 144 -4.90 -11.46 -6.84
CA ALA A 144 -4.61 -12.43 -7.91
C ALA A 144 -3.13 -12.43 -8.35
N THR A 145 -2.44 -11.29 -8.26
CA THR A 145 -1.02 -11.16 -8.67
C THR A 145 -0.05 -11.82 -7.71
N THR A 146 -0.39 -11.96 -6.43
CA THR A 146 0.47 -12.55 -5.40
C THR A 146 -0.07 -13.87 -4.85
N SER A 147 -1.38 -14.12 -4.98
CA SER A 147 -2.15 -15.19 -4.33
C SER A 147 -2.16 -15.11 -2.80
N PHE A 148 -1.83 -13.96 -2.23
CA PHE A 148 -1.84 -13.73 -0.78
C PHE A 148 -2.56 -12.41 -0.47
N THR A 149 -2.92 -12.21 0.80
CA THR A 149 -3.40 -10.90 1.25
C THR A 149 -2.21 -9.96 1.47
N PRO A 150 -2.38 -8.64 1.28
CA PRO A 150 -1.32 -7.67 1.56
C PRO A 150 -0.83 -7.73 3.01
N TYR A 151 -1.74 -7.96 3.95
CA TYR A 151 -1.40 -8.06 5.37
C TYR A 151 -0.50 -9.27 5.65
N GLU A 152 -0.77 -10.42 5.05
CA GLU A 152 0.07 -11.61 5.21
C GLU A 152 1.45 -11.46 4.63
N LEU A 153 1.60 -10.78 3.49
CA LEU A 153 2.91 -10.54 2.89
C LEU A 153 3.73 -9.51 3.65
N MET A 154 3.06 -8.55 4.29
CA MET A 154 3.74 -7.53 5.11
C MET A 154 4.19 -8.09 6.46
N PHE A 155 3.34 -8.85 7.15
CA PHE A 155 3.58 -9.22 8.55
C PHE A 155 3.68 -10.72 8.81
N GLY A 156 3.58 -11.57 7.78
CA GLY A 156 3.63 -13.02 7.92
C GLY A 156 2.43 -13.65 8.64
N ARG A 157 1.42 -12.87 9.03
CA ARG A 157 0.19 -13.31 9.73
C ARG A 157 -1.03 -12.60 9.16
N GLN A 158 -2.22 -13.08 9.49
CA GLN A 158 -3.48 -12.34 9.25
C GLN A 158 -3.72 -11.35 10.40
N PRO A 159 -4.47 -10.25 10.18
CA PRO A 159 -4.95 -9.43 11.28
C PRO A 159 -6.00 -10.18 12.08
N LEU A 160 -6.18 -9.77 13.34
CA LEU A 160 -7.38 -10.11 14.08
C LEU A 160 -8.49 -9.20 13.58
N LEU A 161 -9.60 -9.79 13.16
CA LEU A 161 -10.81 -9.06 12.79
C LEU A 161 -11.75 -9.03 13.99
N VAL A 162 -12.67 -8.04 14.03
CA VAL A 162 -13.59 -7.81 15.16
C VAL A 162 -14.41 -9.06 15.49
N ASP A 163 -14.83 -9.82 14.48
CA ASP A 163 -15.56 -11.09 14.61
C ASP A 163 -14.65 -12.32 14.46
N GLY A 164 -13.34 -12.12 14.43
CA GLY A 164 -12.36 -13.21 14.39
C GLY A 164 -12.31 -13.94 15.73
N PRO A 165 -12.06 -15.25 15.74
CA PRO A 165 -12.01 -16.00 16.99
C PRO A 165 -10.83 -15.52 17.84
N PHE A 166 -11.11 -14.66 18.82
CA PHE A 166 -10.16 -14.26 19.88
C PHE A 166 -9.54 -15.50 20.55
N HIS A 167 -10.30 -16.59 20.57
CA HIS A 167 -9.95 -17.88 21.16
C HIS A 167 -8.75 -18.62 20.54
N VAL A 168 -8.20 -18.17 19.41
CA VAL A 168 -7.03 -18.84 18.79
C VAL A 168 -5.70 -18.26 19.30
N LEU A 169 -5.70 -17.08 19.91
CA LEU A 169 -4.50 -16.51 20.53
C LEU A 169 -4.35 -17.04 21.96
N GLY A 170 -3.85 -18.27 22.08
CA GLY A 170 -3.51 -18.83 23.39
C GLY A 170 -3.49 -20.35 23.50
N GLN A 171 -3.88 -21.10 22.46
CA GLN A 171 -3.89 -22.57 22.54
C GLN A 171 -2.57 -23.26 22.16
N GLN A 172 -1.61 -22.50 21.64
CA GLN A 172 -0.23 -22.94 21.44
C GLN A 172 0.62 -22.04 22.35
N GLY A 173 1.27 -22.62 23.35
CA GLY A 173 2.11 -21.88 24.30
C GLY A 173 3.06 -20.94 23.54
N TYR A 174 3.07 -19.67 23.91
CA TYR A 174 3.99 -18.70 23.32
C TYR A 174 5.41 -19.05 23.74
N ASP A 175 6.18 -19.57 22.79
CA ASP A 175 7.62 -19.78 22.94
C ASP A 175 8.36 -18.84 21.98
N PRO A 176 9.06 -17.80 22.47
CA PRO A 176 9.63 -16.75 21.62
C PRO A 176 10.60 -17.24 20.53
N PRO A 177 11.55 -18.15 20.79
CA PRO A 177 12.45 -18.68 19.76
C PRO A 177 11.69 -19.41 18.64
N SER A 178 10.75 -20.29 19.00
CA SER A 178 9.97 -21.00 17.98
C SER A 178 9.02 -20.08 17.22
N TYR A 179 8.45 -19.05 17.85
CA TYR A 179 7.64 -18.05 17.16
C TYR A 179 8.46 -17.28 16.12
N HIS A 180 9.67 -16.83 16.48
CA HIS A 180 10.57 -16.13 15.56
C HIS A 180 10.86 -16.99 14.32
N ASP A 181 11.31 -18.22 14.52
CA ASP A 181 11.72 -19.10 13.43
C ASP A 181 10.52 -19.49 12.54
N GLN A 182 9.37 -19.76 13.14
CA GLN A 182 8.13 -20.04 12.41
C GLN A 182 7.65 -18.84 11.59
N LEU A 183 7.74 -17.62 12.15
CA LEU A 183 7.38 -16.40 11.45
C LEU A 183 8.33 -16.15 10.27
N LEU A 184 9.63 -16.23 10.50
CA LEU A 184 10.65 -16.03 9.47
C LEU A 184 10.50 -17.04 8.34
N ALA A 185 10.36 -18.33 8.66
CA ALA A 185 10.16 -19.39 7.68
C ALA A 185 8.87 -19.17 6.85
N ARG A 186 7.78 -18.73 7.49
CA ARG A 186 6.53 -18.39 6.81
C ARG A 186 6.69 -17.18 5.88
N MET A 187 7.35 -16.12 6.33
CA MET A 187 7.60 -14.93 5.50
C MET A 187 8.49 -15.28 4.30
N GLN A 188 9.57 -16.05 4.50
CA GLN A 188 10.45 -16.49 3.42
C GLN A 188 9.70 -17.32 2.38
N ARG A 189 8.93 -18.34 2.81
CA ARG A 189 8.12 -19.17 1.89
C ARG A 189 7.10 -18.34 1.12
N LYS A 190 6.34 -17.48 1.79
CA LYS A 190 5.32 -16.64 1.17
C LYS A 190 5.93 -15.62 0.20
N CYS A 191 7.02 -14.95 0.58
CA CYS A 191 7.71 -14.01 -0.30
C CYS A 191 8.28 -14.71 -1.53
N HIS A 192 8.89 -15.89 -1.37
CA HIS A 192 9.39 -16.68 -2.49
C HIS A 192 8.26 -17.05 -3.47
N SER A 193 7.14 -17.55 -2.95
CA SER A 193 5.96 -17.88 -3.75
C SER A 193 5.38 -16.65 -4.46
N ALA A 194 5.22 -15.54 -3.74
CA ALA A 194 4.72 -14.28 -4.29
C ALA A 194 5.62 -13.74 -5.42
N ARG A 195 6.94 -13.84 -5.31
CA ARG A 195 7.87 -13.49 -6.41
C ARG A 195 7.59 -14.28 -7.67
N SER A 196 7.44 -15.61 -7.53
CA SER A 196 7.12 -16.50 -8.65
C SER A 196 5.79 -16.13 -9.30
N HIS A 197 4.76 -15.82 -8.50
CA HIS A 197 3.46 -15.38 -9.01
C HIS A 197 3.53 -14.03 -9.73
N ILE A 198 4.24 -13.05 -9.16
CA ILE A 198 4.43 -11.72 -9.76
C ILE A 198 5.17 -11.83 -11.10
N GLN A 199 6.23 -12.65 -11.16
CA GLN A 199 6.99 -12.89 -12.39
C GLN A 199 6.11 -13.52 -13.47
N LYS A 200 5.36 -14.58 -13.14
CA LYS A 200 4.41 -15.21 -14.07
C LYS A 200 3.32 -14.25 -14.54
N ALA A 201 2.80 -13.39 -13.65
CA ALA A 201 1.81 -12.39 -14.00
C ALA A 201 2.39 -11.34 -14.98
N ALA A 202 3.62 -10.88 -14.74
CA ALA A 202 4.31 -9.95 -15.64
C ALA A 202 4.59 -10.57 -17.02
N GLU A 203 5.00 -11.85 -17.07
CA GLU A 203 5.20 -12.57 -18.33
C GLU A 203 3.91 -12.71 -19.13
N ARG A 204 2.78 -13.03 -18.47
CA ARG A 204 1.47 -13.08 -19.12
C ARG A 204 1.07 -11.72 -19.70
N GLN A 205 1.32 -10.64 -18.97
CA GLN A 205 0.98 -9.29 -19.40
C GLN A 205 1.84 -8.80 -20.58
N ARG A 206 3.07 -9.29 -20.73
CA ARG A 206 3.92 -8.99 -21.90
C ARG A 206 3.55 -9.77 -23.17
N ARG A 207 2.81 -10.88 -23.02
CA ARG A 207 2.40 -11.77 -24.13
C ARG A 207 0.99 -11.47 -24.66
N ALA A 208 0.21 -10.65 -23.94
CA ALA A 208 -1.13 -10.22 -24.30
C ALA A 208 -1.08 -8.86 -24.98
#